data_AF-A0AAV3RXY7-F1
#
_entry.id   AF-A0AAV3RXY7-F1
#
_cell.length_a   1.000
_cell.length_b   1.000
_cell.length_c   1.000
_cell.angle_alpha   90.00
_cell.angle_beta   90.00
_cell.angle_gamma   90.00
#
_symmetry.space_group_name_H-M   'P 1'
#
loop_
_entity.id
_entity.type
_entity.pdbx_description
1 polymer ?
#
loop_
_entity_poly.entity_id
_entity_poly.type
_entity_poly.pdbx_seq_one_letter_code
_entity_poly.pdbx_strand_id
1 'polypeptide(L)'
;MFDGGYVHNGLLKAAVFVLNRESESLREFWVENGRCYRMVFAGHSWGSGVAALLTVVLVNNLDKMGGIHREMIRCYAVAPARCMSLNLAVKYADGIHSVILQDDFLPRTPTPLEDIFKSLFCLPCLIFFLCLRDTFIPEGRKLRDPRRLYPPGRIYHIVGRKFCSCGRHPPEVRTAIPVDGRFEHIVLSCNATSDHAIIWIERESEKALERLGEICEEEPVKSAPKVEKFEMLKTIKKEHKDALERAVCLNIPNAVAIREEEPSRHEEGENLGDISSIPFSSSLGHQEEVSSGDAASSTPFEDEKTCKCYSSLFLFILGAWGRGIRYKF
;
A
#
# COMPACT_ATOMS: atom_id res chain seq x y z
N MET A 1 -3.49 -18.67 3.91
CA MET A 1 -2.16 -18.29 3.38
C MET A 1 -2.33 -18.15 1.87
N PHE A 2 -1.73 -17.15 1.24
CA PHE A 2 -1.82 -16.92 -0.20
C PHE A 2 -0.42 -16.67 -0.74
N ASP A 3 -0.02 -17.42 -1.78
CA ASP A 3 1.29 -17.27 -2.43
C ASP A 3 2.49 -17.29 -1.45
N GLY A 4 2.47 -18.21 -0.48
CA GLY A 4 3.52 -18.30 0.54
C GLY A 4 3.51 -17.17 1.59
N GLY A 5 2.47 -16.32 1.64
CA GLY A 5 2.33 -15.24 2.62
C GLY A 5 0.96 -15.14 3.29
N TYR A 6 0.81 -14.13 4.13
CA TYR A 6 -0.45 -13.78 4.80
C TYR A 6 -1.03 -12.52 4.17
N VAL A 7 -2.35 -12.47 4.06
CA VAL A 7 -3.08 -11.32 3.50
C VAL A 7 -4.30 -11.03 4.36
N HIS A 8 -4.80 -9.79 4.32
CA HIS A 8 -6.00 -9.42 5.04
C HIS A 8 -7.22 -10.15 4.44
N ASN A 9 -7.87 -11.02 5.22
CA ASN A 9 -8.94 -11.90 4.73
C ASN A 9 -10.11 -11.12 4.10
N GLY A 10 -10.58 -10.06 4.74
CA GLY A 10 -11.68 -9.23 4.22
C GLY A 10 -11.36 -8.59 2.85
N LEU A 11 -10.17 -7.98 2.73
CA LEU A 11 -9.72 -7.38 1.47
C LEU A 11 -9.46 -8.41 0.38
N LEU A 12 -8.94 -9.59 0.72
CA LEU A 12 -8.77 -10.67 -0.24
C LEU A 12 -10.13 -11.13 -0.80
N LYS A 13 -11.13 -11.34 0.08
CA LYS A 13 -12.49 -11.70 -0.35
C LYS A 13 -13.09 -10.66 -1.28
N ALA A 14 -12.93 -9.37 -0.96
CA ALA A 14 -13.40 -8.28 -1.82
C ALA A 14 -12.66 -8.27 -3.18
N ALA A 15 -11.35 -8.45 -3.19
CA ALA A 15 -10.55 -8.50 -4.42
C ALA A 15 -10.96 -9.66 -5.33
N VAL A 16 -11.14 -10.84 -4.74
CA VAL A 16 -11.62 -12.04 -5.45
C VAL A 16 -13.03 -11.84 -5.98
N PHE A 17 -13.93 -11.24 -5.20
CA PHE A 17 -15.29 -10.93 -5.65
C PHE A 17 -15.29 -10.03 -6.89
N VAL A 18 -14.49 -8.97 -6.89
CA VAL A 18 -14.37 -8.06 -8.05
C VAL A 18 -13.80 -8.80 -9.27
N LEU A 19 -12.73 -9.60 -9.09
CA LEU A 19 -12.17 -10.38 -10.19
C LEU A 19 -13.16 -11.36 -10.79
N ASN A 20 -13.86 -12.13 -9.96
CA ASN A 20 -14.83 -13.11 -10.46
C ASN A 20 -15.97 -12.47 -11.27
N ARG A 21 -16.30 -11.20 -10.98
CA ARG A 21 -17.34 -10.47 -11.68
C ARG A 21 -16.85 -9.83 -12.98
N GLU A 22 -15.62 -9.31 -13.00
CA GLU A 22 -15.13 -8.45 -14.08
C GLU A 22 -14.05 -9.10 -14.95
N SER A 23 -13.51 -10.26 -14.58
CA SER A 23 -12.35 -10.85 -15.26
C SER A 23 -12.59 -11.19 -16.72
N GLU A 24 -13.81 -11.62 -17.06
CA GLU A 24 -14.18 -11.91 -18.45
C GLU A 24 -14.22 -10.63 -19.28
N SER A 25 -14.95 -9.61 -18.82
CA SER A 25 -15.00 -8.29 -19.46
C SER A 25 -13.60 -7.70 -19.65
N LEU A 26 -12.75 -7.78 -18.62
CA LEU A 26 -11.37 -7.28 -18.68
C LEU A 26 -10.51 -8.08 -19.68
N ARG A 27 -10.68 -9.40 -19.73
CA ARG A 27 -9.98 -10.28 -20.69
C ARG A 27 -10.40 -9.95 -22.12
N GLU A 28 -11.70 -9.88 -22.38
CA GLU A 28 -12.25 -9.58 -23.70
C GLU A 28 -11.81 -8.21 -24.18
N PHE A 29 -11.99 -7.18 -23.36
CA PHE A 29 -11.56 -5.83 -23.67
C PHE A 29 -10.06 -5.76 -24.01
N TRP A 30 -9.20 -6.44 -23.25
CA TRP A 30 -7.77 -6.43 -23.51
C TRP A 30 -7.39 -7.17 -24.80
N VAL A 31 -8.04 -8.30 -25.10
CA VAL A 31 -7.79 -9.10 -26.31
C VAL A 31 -8.30 -8.39 -27.56
N GLU A 32 -9.52 -7.85 -27.54
CA GLU A 32 -10.14 -7.14 -28.66
C GLU A 32 -9.37 -5.89 -29.07
N ASN A 33 -8.79 -5.21 -28.09
CA ASN A 33 -7.96 -4.03 -28.31
C ASN A 33 -6.50 -4.37 -28.68
N GLY A 34 -6.23 -5.59 -29.15
CA GLY A 34 -4.94 -5.98 -29.72
C GLY A 34 -3.83 -6.24 -28.71
N ARG A 35 -4.17 -6.49 -27.42
CA ARG A 35 -3.22 -6.90 -26.37
C ARG A 35 -2.07 -5.92 -26.11
N CYS A 36 -2.25 -4.66 -26.50
CA CYS A 36 -1.18 -3.64 -26.47
C CYS A 36 -1.27 -2.69 -25.26
N TYR A 37 -2.41 -2.67 -24.57
CA TYR A 37 -2.64 -1.76 -23.45
C TYR A 37 -2.13 -2.34 -22.12
N ARG A 38 -1.63 -1.44 -21.28
CA ARG A 38 -1.24 -1.74 -19.91
C ARG A 38 -2.48 -1.75 -19.02
N MET A 39 -2.65 -2.79 -18.22
CA MET A 39 -3.72 -2.90 -17.24
C MET A 39 -3.29 -2.25 -15.92
N VAL A 40 -4.02 -1.24 -15.47
CA VAL A 40 -3.66 -0.48 -14.27
C VAL A 40 -4.82 -0.51 -13.28
N PHE A 41 -4.56 -1.04 -12.09
CA PHE A 41 -5.50 -0.99 -10.96
C PHE A 41 -5.12 0.13 -10.02
N ALA A 42 -6.08 0.96 -9.64
CA ALA A 42 -5.85 2.03 -8.68
C ALA A 42 -6.90 1.99 -7.58
N GLY A 43 -6.52 2.41 -6.39
CA GLY A 43 -7.46 2.56 -5.30
C GLY A 43 -6.91 3.49 -4.22
N HIS A 44 -7.80 4.00 -3.40
CA HIS A 44 -7.50 4.84 -2.24
C HIS A 44 -7.91 4.14 -0.95
N SER A 45 -7.19 4.37 0.15
CA SER A 45 -7.55 3.87 1.48
C SER A 45 -7.73 2.34 1.50
N TRP A 46 -8.85 1.82 1.98
CA TRP A 46 -9.18 0.39 1.92
C TRP A 46 -9.29 -0.15 0.49
N GLY A 47 -9.82 0.65 -0.45
CA GLY A 47 -9.94 0.29 -1.86
C GLY A 47 -8.57 0.07 -2.52
N SER A 48 -7.53 0.75 -2.05
CA SER A 48 -6.15 0.50 -2.50
C SER A 48 -5.63 -0.88 -2.07
N GLY A 49 -6.02 -1.36 -0.89
CA GLY A 49 -5.70 -2.70 -0.41
C GLY A 49 -6.39 -3.78 -1.22
N VAL A 50 -7.64 -3.52 -1.62
CA VAL A 50 -8.38 -4.37 -2.57
C VAL A 50 -7.70 -4.38 -3.94
N ALA A 51 -7.35 -3.22 -4.50
CA ALA A 51 -6.66 -3.11 -5.79
C ALA A 51 -5.29 -3.82 -5.78
N ALA A 52 -4.54 -3.70 -4.69
CA ALA A 52 -3.25 -4.38 -4.52
C ALA A 52 -3.43 -5.90 -4.47
N LEU A 53 -4.35 -6.42 -3.65
CA LEU A 53 -4.61 -7.86 -3.58
C LEU A 53 -5.22 -8.41 -4.87
N LEU A 54 -6.06 -7.64 -5.55
CA LEU A 54 -6.58 -7.97 -6.87
C LEU A 54 -5.43 -8.15 -7.86
N THR A 55 -4.47 -7.24 -7.85
CA THR A 55 -3.26 -7.32 -8.69
C THR A 55 -2.46 -8.58 -8.37
N VAL A 56 -2.26 -8.89 -7.09
CA VAL A 56 -1.56 -10.11 -6.66
C VAL A 56 -2.29 -11.37 -7.15
N VAL A 57 -3.61 -11.46 -6.97
CA VAL A 57 -4.40 -12.62 -7.44
C VAL A 57 -4.31 -12.75 -8.96
N LEU A 58 -4.43 -11.65 -9.69
CA LEU A 58 -4.38 -11.64 -11.15
C LEU A 58 -3.00 -12.06 -11.69
N VAL A 59 -1.91 -11.56 -11.10
CA VAL A 59 -0.54 -11.92 -11.50
C VAL A 59 -0.22 -13.40 -11.26
N ASN A 60 -0.92 -14.06 -10.33
CA ASN A 60 -0.80 -15.52 -10.14
C ASN A 60 -1.73 -16.34 -11.06
N ASN A 61 -2.57 -15.69 -11.86
CA ASN A 61 -3.57 -16.33 -12.71
C ASN A 61 -3.58 -15.71 -14.13
N LEU A 62 -2.40 -15.37 -14.68
CA LEU A 62 -2.26 -14.66 -15.96
C LEU A 62 -2.92 -15.39 -17.14
N ASP A 63 -2.86 -16.71 -17.14
CA ASP A 63 -3.48 -17.56 -18.18
C ASP A 63 -4.99 -17.31 -18.30
N LYS A 64 -5.63 -16.99 -17.17
CA LYS A 64 -7.06 -16.69 -17.11
C LYS A 64 -7.42 -15.30 -17.66
N MET A 65 -6.43 -14.44 -17.83
CA MET A 65 -6.55 -13.07 -18.37
C MET A 65 -5.98 -12.96 -19.79
N GLY A 66 -6.06 -14.05 -20.57
CA GLY A 66 -5.65 -14.04 -21.98
C GLY A 66 -4.13 -14.02 -22.19
N GLY A 67 -3.35 -14.38 -21.17
CA GLY A 67 -1.88 -14.45 -21.25
C GLY A 67 -1.19 -13.08 -21.21
N ILE A 68 -1.80 -12.09 -20.54
CA ILE A 68 -1.16 -10.79 -20.30
C ILE A 68 0.18 -10.97 -19.55
N HIS A 69 1.24 -10.34 -20.06
CA HIS A 69 2.53 -10.36 -19.40
C HIS A 69 2.50 -9.60 -18.06
N ARG A 70 3.20 -10.12 -17.05
CA ARG A 70 3.29 -9.51 -15.71
C ARG A 70 3.72 -8.04 -15.76
N GLU A 71 4.61 -7.69 -16.68
CA GLU A 71 5.13 -6.33 -16.85
C GLU A 71 4.05 -5.33 -17.31
N MET A 72 2.96 -5.82 -17.91
CA MET A 72 1.83 -5.04 -18.40
C MET A 72 0.77 -4.78 -17.33
N ILE A 73 0.96 -5.29 -16.11
CA ILE A 73 0.04 -5.09 -14.99
C ILE A 73 0.69 -4.16 -13.97
N ARG A 74 -0.01 -3.11 -13.57
CA ARG A 74 0.44 -2.19 -12.53
C ARG A 74 -0.65 -1.91 -11.52
N CYS A 75 -0.24 -1.62 -10.29
CA CYS A 75 -1.13 -1.14 -9.24
C CYS A 75 -0.62 0.17 -8.64
N TYR A 76 -1.50 1.15 -8.49
CA TYR A 76 -1.25 2.38 -7.73
C TYR A 76 -2.16 2.40 -6.50
N ALA A 77 -1.57 2.13 -5.34
CA ALA A 77 -2.25 2.04 -4.07
C ALA A 77 -2.05 3.34 -3.27
N VAL A 78 -3.04 4.22 -3.26
CA VAL A 78 -2.96 5.53 -2.60
C VAL A 78 -3.43 5.42 -1.16
N ALA A 79 -2.62 5.89 -0.21
CA ALA A 79 -2.88 5.81 1.23
C ALA A 79 -3.29 4.39 1.70
N PRO A 80 -2.47 3.34 1.46
CA PRO A 80 -2.95 1.98 1.58
C PRO A 80 -3.04 1.41 2.98
N ALA A 81 -4.06 0.57 3.18
CA ALA A 81 -4.12 -0.32 4.32
C ALA A 81 -2.98 -1.37 4.26
N ARG A 82 -2.52 -1.78 5.45
CA ARG A 82 -1.63 -2.94 5.59
C ARG A 82 -2.38 -4.21 5.19
N CYS A 83 -2.12 -4.75 4.00
CA CYS A 83 -2.95 -5.80 3.42
C CYS A 83 -2.24 -7.12 3.13
N MET A 84 -0.91 -7.18 3.20
CA MET A 84 -0.12 -8.38 2.89
C MET A 84 1.12 -8.50 3.77
N SER A 85 1.65 -9.71 3.95
CA SER A 85 2.87 -9.97 4.72
C SER A 85 4.10 -9.41 3.99
N LEU A 86 5.19 -9.21 4.74
CA LEU A 86 6.36 -8.52 4.22
C LEU A 86 6.97 -9.22 3.00
N ASN A 87 7.04 -10.55 3.00
CA ASN A 87 7.52 -11.31 1.86
C ASN A 87 6.71 -11.04 0.58
N LEU A 88 5.38 -10.88 0.67
CA LEU A 88 4.54 -10.51 -0.47
C LEU A 88 4.76 -9.05 -0.87
N ALA A 89 4.82 -8.13 0.09
CA ALA A 89 5.06 -6.71 -0.19
C ALA A 89 6.37 -6.49 -0.97
N VAL A 90 7.42 -7.27 -0.65
CA VAL A 90 8.69 -7.25 -1.38
C VAL A 90 8.58 -7.98 -2.72
N LYS A 91 7.95 -9.16 -2.77
CA LYS A 91 7.78 -9.96 -4.00
C LYS A 91 7.04 -9.20 -5.11
N TYR A 92 6.08 -8.35 -4.76
CA TYR A 92 5.25 -7.59 -5.71
C TYR A 92 5.65 -6.12 -5.86
N ALA A 93 6.82 -5.72 -5.35
CA ALA A 93 7.30 -4.32 -5.41
C ALA A 93 7.70 -3.85 -6.83
N ASP A 94 7.76 -4.76 -7.81
CA ASP A 94 7.94 -4.48 -9.24
C ASP A 94 6.66 -3.93 -9.90
N GLY A 95 5.49 -4.44 -9.49
CA GLY A 95 4.20 -4.13 -10.09
C GLY A 95 3.29 -3.24 -9.25
N ILE A 96 3.48 -3.22 -7.92
CA ILE A 96 2.63 -2.48 -6.98
C ILE A 96 3.37 -1.27 -6.43
N HIS A 97 2.74 -0.11 -6.55
CA HIS A 97 3.26 1.19 -6.14
C HIS A 97 2.31 1.84 -5.13
N SER A 98 2.76 1.95 -3.89
CA SER A 98 2.06 2.62 -2.81
C SER A 98 2.43 4.09 -2.72
N VAL A 99 1.47 5.00 -2.65
CA VAL A 99 1.69 6.44 -2.45
C VAL A 99 1.19 6.81 -1.06
N ILE A 100 2.07 7.37 -0.24
CA ILE A 100 1.77 7.75 1.15
C ILE A 100 2.15 9.20 1.36
N LEU A 101 1.26 9.99 1.95
CA LEU A 101 1.56 11.36 2.35
C LEU A 101 1.91 11.40 3.83
N GLN A 102 3.06 12.00 4.16
CA GLN A 102 3.37 12.51 5.50
C GLN A 102 3.12 11.49 6.62
N ASP A 103 2.26 11.83 7.57
CA ASP A 103 1.99 11.10 8.81
C ASP A 103 0.69 10.29 8.69
N ASP A 104 0.23 9.98 7.46
CA ASP A 104 -0.93 9.12 7.21
C ASP A 104 -0.94 7.89 8.12
N PHE A 105 -2.04 7.72 8.85
CA PHE A 105 -2.18 6.72 9.88
C PHE A 105 -2.44 5.31 9.32
N LEU A 106 -3.11 5.20 8.17
CA LEU A 106 -3.64 3.92 7.70
C LEU A 106 -2.52 2.93 7.32
N PRO A 107 -1.48 3.32 6.56
CA PRO A 107 -0.35 2.45 6.26
C PRO A 107 0.51 2.11 7.49
N ARG A 108 0.30 2.83 8.60
CA ARG A 108 1.07 2.70 9.84
C ARG A 108 0.33 1.95 10.95
N THR A 109 -0.96 1.69 10.80
CA THR A 109 -1.79 1.10 11.85
C THR A 109 -1.95 -0.42 11.63
N PRO A 110 -1.48 -1.28 12.57
CA PRO A 110 -1.58 -2.74 12.43
C PRO A 110 -2.96 -3.32 12.81
N THR A 111 -3.85 -2.54 13.43
CA THR A 111 -5.07 -3.03 14.09
C THR A 111 -6.31 -3.06 13.19
N PRO A 112 -7.26 -3.99 13.43
CA PRO A 112 -8.59 -3.92 12.82
C PRO A 112 -9.26 -2.62 13.26
N LEU A 113 -9.46 -1.71 12.32
CA LEU A 113 -10.06 -0.39 12.59
C LEU A 113 -11.49 -0.47 13.12
N GLU A 114 -12.15 -1.63 13.00
CA GLU A 114 -13.47 -1.89 13.57
C GLU A 114 -13.53 -1.63 15.09
N ASP A 115 -12.45 -1.92 15.83
CA ASP A 115 -12.36 -1.65 17.27
C ASP A 115 -12.08 -0.18 17.57
N ILE A 116 -11.41 0.51 16.64
CA ILE A 116 -11.10 1.94 16.72
C ILE A 116 -12.39 2.74 16.52
N PHE A 117 -13.16 2.47 15.46
CA PHE A 117 -14.39 3.23 15.16
C PHE A 117 -15.54 2.97 16.14
N LYS A 118 -15.62 1.79 16.78
CA LYS A 118 -16.63 1.53 17.84
C LYS A 118 -16.35 2.29 19.14
N SER A 119 -15.11 2.73 19.38
CA SER A 119 -14.67 3.36 20.63
C SER A 119 -14.60 4.88 20.50
N LEU A 120 -15.71 5.53 20.10
CA LEU A 120 -15.74 6.97 19.83
C LEU A 120 -15.44 7.83 21.08
N PHE A 121 -15.71 7.32 22.29
CA PHE A 121 -15.55 8.05 23.55
C PHE A 121 -14.13 7.98 24.17
N CYS A 122 -13.24 7.12 23.67
CA CYS A 122 -11.87 7.01 24.16
C CYS A 122 -10.83 6.71 23.06
N LEU A 123 -11.21 6.96 21.80
CA LEU A 123 -10.36 6.90 20.59
C LEU A 123 -8.94 7.46 20.79
N PRO A 124 -8.75 8.64 21.41
CA PRO A 124 -7.42 9.23 21.53
C PRO A 124 -6.54 8.44 22.51
N CYS A 125 -7.13 7.98 23.61
CA CYS A 125 -6.44 7.14 24.59
C CYS A 125 -6.13 5.75 24.01
N LEU A 126 -7.07 5.15 23.28
CA LEU A 126 -6.89 3.85 22.63
C LEU A 126 -5.77 3.89 21.58
N ILE A 127 -5.79 4.91 20.71
CA ILE A 127 -4.73 5.14 19.73
C ILE A 127 -3.39 5.33 20.45
N PHE A 128 -3.34 6.13 21.53
CA PHE A 128 -2.12 6.33 22.30
C PHE A 128 -1.57 5.03 22.90
N PHE A 129 -2.40 4.23 23.57
CA PHE A 129 -1.99 2.93 24.12
C PHE A 129 -1.52 1.95 23.04
N LEU A 130 -2.19 1.91 21.89
CA LEU A 130 -1.79 1.08 20.75
C LEU A 130 -0.46 1.55 20.15
N CYS A 131 -0.27 2.86 20.02
CA CYS A 131 0.98 3.46 19.53
C CYS A 131 2.14 3.15 20.47
N LEU A 132 1.94 3.29 21.79
CA LEU A 132 2.93 2.92 22.78
C LEU A 132 3.27 1.43 22.67
N ARG A 133 2.26 0.56 22.68
CA ARG A 133 2.48 -0.90 22.58
C ARG A 133 3.28 -1.27 21.34
N ASP A 134 2.92 -0.75 20.16
CA ASP A 134 3.64 -1.09 18.92
C ASP A 134 5.04 -0.45 18.87
N THR A 135 5.25 0.69 19.53
CA THR A 135 6.58 1.32 19.66
C THR A 135 7.53 0.49 20.52
N PHE A 136 7.03 -0.19 21.55
CA PHE A 136 7.85 -1.02 22.45
C PHE A 136 8.16 -2.42 21.90
N ILE A 137 7.59 -2.84 20.77
CA ILE A 137 7.94 -4.12 20.16
C ILE A 137 9.27 -3.96 19.40
N PRO A 138 10.31 -4.77 19.69
CA PRO A 138 11.57 -4.72 18.96
C PRO A 138 11.38 -4.99 17.47
N GLU A 139 12.06 -4.23 16.62
CA GLU A 139 11.97 -4.32 15.14
C GLU A 139 12.25 -5.74 14.63
N GLY A 140 13.29 -6.41 15.14
CA GLY A 140 13.57 -7.80 14.79
C GLY A 140 12.46 -8.79 15.16
N ARG A 141 11.61 -8.48 16.16
CA ARG A 141 10.42 -9.28 16.49
C ARG A 141 9.29 -9.00 15.50
N LYS A 142 9.14 -7.76 15.01
CA LYS A 142 8.14 -7.37 14.01
C LYS A 142 8.40 -8.01 12.65
N LEU A 143 9.65 -7.98 12.19
CA LEU A 143 10.07 -8.55 10.91
C LEU A 143 9.95 -10.09 10.88
N ARG A 144 10.09 -10.74 12.02
CA ARG A 144 9.95 -12.20 12.17
C ARG A 144 8.52 -12.69 12.33
N ASP A 145 7.55 -11.79 12.56
CA ASP A 145 6.15 -12.16 12.67
C ASP A 145 5.53 -12.36 11.28
N PRO A 146 5.22 -13.60 10.87
CA PRO A 146 4.69 -13.86 9.54
C PRO A 146 3.27 -13.32 9.35
N ARG A 147 2.51 -13.11 10.44
CA ARG A 147 1.13 -12.64 10.38
C ARG A 147 1.01 -11.12 10.36
N ARG A 148 2.10 -10.40 10.61
CA ARG A 148 2.14 -8.94 10.54
C ARG A 148 1.97 -8.50 9.08
N LEU A 149 1.02 -7.60 8.86
CA LEU A 149 0.73 -7.06 7.54
C LEU A 149 1.45 -5.72 7.33
N TYR A 150 1.74 -5.40 6.07
CA TYR A 150 2.52 -4.27 5.61
C TYR A 150 1.81 -3.57 4.45
N PRO A 151 2.13 -2.29 4.19
CA PRO A 151 1.73 -1.61 2.96
C PRO A 151 2.24 -2.39 1.74
N PRO A 152 1.45 -2.48 0.66
CA PRO A 152 1.81 -3.34 -0.45
C PRO A 152 2.88 -2.72 -1.36
N GLY A 153 3.83 -3.51 -1.84
CA GLY A 153 4.75 -3.10 -2.89
C GLY A 153 5.74 -1.99 -2.52
N ARG A 154 6.19 -1.25 -3.53
CA ARG A 154 7.13 -0.13 -3.43
C ARG A 154 6.42 1.11 -2.95
N ILE A 155 6.97 1.79 -1.96
CA ILE A 155 6.39 2.98 -1.33
C ILE A 155 7.03 4.25 -1.88
N TYR A 156 6.20 5.20 -2.26
CA TYR A 156 6.52 6.59 -2.55
C TYR A 156 5.97 7.44 -1.41
N HIS A 157 6.86 7.95 -0.57
CA HIS A 157 6.53 8.80 0.57
C HIS A 157 6.70 10.27 0.20
N ILE A 158 5.59 11.01 0.23
CA ILE A 158 5.61 12.46 0.00
C ILE A 158 5.77 13.15 1.35
N VAL A 159 6.87 13.89 1.52
CA VAL A 159 7.22 14.61 2.75
C VAL A 159 7.30 16.10 2.46
N GLY A 160 6.29 16.85 2.88
CA GLY A 160 6.22 18.32 2.82
C GLY A 160 6.27 19.00 4.20
N ARG A 161 6.63 18.29 5.28
CA ARG A 161 6.68 18.79 6.67
C ARG A 161 7.84 18.11 7.37
N LYS A 162 8.61 18.88 8.14
CA LYS A 162 9.70 18.34 8.97
C LYS A 162 9.21 18.23 10.42
N PHE A 163 9.81 17.30 11.17
CA PHE A 163 9.48 17.11 12.58
C PHE A 163 9.74 18.42 13.35
N CYS A 164 8.76 18.87 14.15
CA CYS A 164 8.82 20.11 14.96
C CYS A 164 8.98 21.44 14.19
N SER A 165 8.76 21.49 12.86
CA SER A 165 8.74 22.76 12.12
C SER A 165 7.31 23.31 11.97
N CYS A 166 7.08 24.56 12.38
CA CYS A 166 5.88 25.31 12.02
C CYS A 166 5.99 25.80 10.57
N GLY A 167 5.66 24.94 9.60
CA GLY A 167 5.65 25.30 8.18
C GLY A 167 5.50 24.10 7.25
N ARG A 168 4.89 24.32 6.08
CA ARG A 168 4.97 23.37 4.97
C ARG A 168 6.23 23.68 4.18
N HIS A 169 7.08 22.67 4.04
CA HIS A 169 8.25 22.70 3.18
C HIS A 169 7.88 22.18 1.78
N PRO A 170 8.64 22.55 0.75
CA PRO A 170 8.39 22.02 -0.58
C PRO A 170 8.50 20.48 -0.54
N PRO A 171 7.53 19.76 -1.13
CA PRO A 171 7.45 18.31 -0.97
C PRO A 171 8.67 17.62 -1.56
N GLU A 172 9.12 16.58 -0.86
CA GLU A 172 10.20 15.68 -1.26
C GLU A 172 9.60 14.27 -1.36
N VAL A 173 9.81 13.60 -2.50
CA VAL A 173 9.34 12.23 -2.70
C VAL A 173 10.48 11.26 -2.40
N ARG A 174 10.26 10.37 -1.43
CA ARG A 174 11.21 9.32 -1.06
C ARG A 174 10.68 7.96 -1.48
N THR A 175 11.55 7.11 -1.99
CA THR A 175 11.17 5.77 -2.43
C THR A 175 11.77 4.71 -1.51
N ALA A 176 10.97 3.71 -1.12
CA ALA A 176 11.42 2.62 -0.28
C ALA A 176 10.67 1.32 -0.60
N ILE A 177 11.31 0.18 -0.34
CA ILE A 177 10.65 -1.14 -0.25
C ILE A 177 10.66 -1.51 1.25
N PRO A 178 9.57 -2.06 1.84
CA PRO A 178 9.37 -2.12 3.29
C PRO A 178 10.25 -3.14 4.07
N VAL A 179 11.50 -3.40 3.65
CA VAL A 179 12.38 -4.44 4.23
C VAL A 179 13.08 -4.07 5.54
N ASP A 180 13.39 -2.80 5.77
CA ASP A 180 14.18 -2.34 6.94
C ASP A 180 13.35 -1.48 7.91
N GLY A 181 12.12 -1.90 8.23
CA GLY A 181 11.24 -1.17 9.16
C GLY A 181 10.83 0.24 8.73
N ARG A 182 11.12 0.62 7.47
CA ARG A 182 11.05 1.99 6.93
C ARG A 182 9.66 2.63 6.92
N PHE A 183 8.62 1.91 7.32
CA PHE A 183 7.23 2.40 7.44
C PHE A 183 6.45 1.78 8.63
N GLU A 184 7.16 1.15 9.57
CA GLU A 184 6.51 0.44 10.67
C GLU A 184 6.08 1.35 11.82
N HIS A 185 6.76 2.48 12.00
CA HIS A 185 6.52 3.37 13.13
C HIS A 185 5.27 4.21 12.91
N ILE A 186 4.38 4.17 13.90
CA ILE A 186 3.23 5.07 13.95
C ILE A 186 3.73 6.48 14.28
N VAL A 187 3.30 7.46 13.49
CA VAL A 187 3.58 8.87 13.75
C VAL A 187 2.31 9.49 14.34
N LEU A 188 2.38 9.91 15.60
CA LEU A 188 1.31 10.63 16.27
C LEU A 188 1.33 12.08 15.79
N SER A 189 0.39 12.42 14.91
CA SER A 189 0.28 13.74 14.28
C SER A 189 -1.18 14.18 14.26
N CYS A 190 -1.44 15.46 14.58
CA CYS A 190 -2.77 16.05 14.46
C CYS A 190 -3.27 16.09 13.00
N ASN A 191 -2.35 15.93 12.05
CA ASN A 191 -2.66 15.93 10.62
C ASN A 191 -2.81 14.53 10.03
N ALA A 192 -2.66 13.45 10.83
CA ALA A 192 -2.62 12.09 10.30
C ALA A 192 -3.88 11.71 9.49
N THR A 193 -5.07 12.13 9.95
CA THR A 193 -6.33 11.93 9.21
C THR A 193 -6.43 12.84 7.99
N SER A 194 -5.92 14.06 8.06
CA SER A 194 -5.89 14.98 6.92
C SER A 194 -4.94 14.49 5.82
N ASP A 195 -3.78 13.94 6.19
CA ASP A 195 -2.81 13.36 5.25
C ASP A 195 -3.34 12.11 4.54
N HIS A 196 -4.33 11.44 5.14
CA HIS A 196 -5.02 10.30 4.53
C HIS A 196 -5.97 10.72 3.39
N ALA A 197 -6.44 11.97 3.39
CA ALA A 197 -7.44 12.42 2.43
C ALA A 197 -6.84 12.57 1.02
N ILE A 198 -7.49 11.97 0.03
CA ILE A 198 -7.00 11.92 -1.36
C ILE A 198 -6.71 13.30 -1.94
N ILE A 199 -7.50 14.31 -1.59
CA ILE A 199 -7.32 15.70 -2.04
C ILE A 199 -5.98 16.28 -1.60
N TRP A 200 -5.51 15.95 -0.39
CA TRP A 200 -4.20 16.42 0.07
C TRP A 200 -3.07 15.65 -0.61
N ILE A 201 -3.26 14.37 -0.87
CA ILE A 201 -2.29 13.54 -1.58
C ILE A 201 -2.12 14.05 -3.00
N GLU A 202 -3.22 14.32 -3.71
CA GLU A 202 -3.23 14.91 -5.06
C GLU A 202 -2.46 16.24 -5.06
N ARG A 203 -2.89 17.21 -4.25
CA ARG A 203 -2.26 18.55 -4.20
C ARG A 203 -0.77 18.52 -3.89
N GLU A 204 -0.34 17.67 -2.96
CA GLU A 204 1.08 17.58 -2.61
C GLU A 204 1.86 16.74 -3.65
N SER A 205 1.20 15.83 -4.38
CA SER A 205 1.79 15.12 -5.52
C SER A 205 2.00 16.04 -6.72
N GLU A 206 1.03 16.92 -7.03
CA GLU A 206 1.15 17.91 -8.11
C GLU A 206 2.34 18.84 -7.86
N LYS A 207 2.44 19.42 -6.66
CA LYS A 207 3.59 20.25 -6.27
C LYS A 207 4.92 19.51 -6.37
N ALA A 208 4.94 18.23 -6.00
CA ALA A 208 6.14 17.41 -6.11
C ALA A 208 6.53 17.17 -7.58
N LEU A 209 5.54 17.01 -8.46
CA LEU A 209 5.74 16.83 -9.90
C LEU A 209 6.23 18.12 -10.57
N GLU A 210 5.61 19.26 -10.26
CA GLU A 210 6.03 20.58 -10.75
C GLU A 210 7.49 20.84 -10.40
N ARG A 211 7.85 20.62 -9.13
CA ARG A 211 9.22 20.78 -8.66
C ARG A 211 10.21 19.83 -9.35
N LEU A 212 9.80 18.59 -9.62
CA LEU A 212 10.64 17.66 -10.38
C LEU A 212 10.90 18.20 -11.80
N GLY A 213 9.89 18.82 -12.42
CA GLY A 213 10.01 19.56 -13.67
C GLY A 213 11.03 20.69 -13.58
N GLU A 214 10.92 21.57 -12.60
CA GLU A 214 11.84 22.69 -12.37
C GLU A 214 13.30 22.21 -12.18
N ILE A 215 13.52 21.17 -11.39
CA ILE A 215 14.87 20.60 -11.18
C ILE A 215 15.45 20.06 -12.50
N CYS A 216 14.62 19.50 -13.37
CA CYS A 216 15.06 19.03 -14.68
C CYS A 216 15.38 20.19 -15.65
N GLU A 217 14.80 21.37 -15.44
CA GLU A 217 14.98 22.56 -16.28
C GLU A 217 16.14 23.47 -15.79
N GLU A 218 16.41 23.52 -14.48
CA GLU A 218 17.50 24.30 -13.87
C GLU A 218 18.89 23.66 -14.05
N GLU A 219 18.98 22.38 -14.42
CA GLU A 219 20.25 21.80 -14.86
C GLU A 219 20.68 22.48 -16.18
N PRO A 220 21.90 23.06 -16.25
CA PRO A 220 22.29 23.90 -17.38
C PRO A 220 22.22 23.13 -18.70
N VAL A 221 21.63 23.79 -19.70
CA VAL A 221 21.37 23.42 -21.11
C VAL A 221 22.63 23.05 -21.92
N LYS A 222 23.66 22.44 -21.31
CA LYS A 222 24.80 21.82 -22.00
C LYS A 222 24.82 20.29 -21.95
N SER A 223 23.87 19.65 -21.28
CA SER A 223 23.58 18.24 -21.54
C SER A 223 22.14 17.92 -21.22
N ALA A 224 21.45 17.29 -22.17
CA ALA A 224 20.18 16.63 -21.91
C ALA A 224 20.27 15.77 -20.63
N PRO A 225 19.20 15.64 -19.84
CA PRO A 225 19.21 14.78 -18.65
C PRO A 225 19.73 13.39 -19.05
N LYS A 226 20.92 13.03 -18.55
CA LYS A 226 21.66 11.83 -18.99
C LYS A 226 21.05 10.53 -18.48
N VAL A 227 20.07 10.60 -17.58
CA VAL A 227 19.38 9.39 -17.13
C VAL A 227 18.38 9.01 -18.22
N GLU A 228 18.87 8.32 -19.24
CA GLU A 228 18.02 7.61 -20.18
C GLU A 228 17.02 6.79 -19.35
N LYS A 229 15.73 6.78 -19.73
CA LYS A 229 14.67 6.01 -19.04
C LYS A 229 15.12 4.57 -18.70
N PHE A 230 16.03 4.03 -19.51
CA PHE A 230 16.70 2.76 -19.32
C PHE A 230 17.57 2.67 -18.04
N GLU A 231 18.35 3.70 -17.70
CA GLU A 231 19.15 3.75 -16.47
C GLU A 231 18.27 3.82 -15.23
N MET A 232 17.18 4.60 -15.26
CA MET A 232 16.22 4.65 -14.16
C MET A 232 15.55 3.29 -13.94
N LEU A 233 15.13 2.61 -15.01
CA LEU A 233 14.56 1.26 -14.93
C LEU A 233 15.58 0.24 -14.38
N LYS A 234 16.86 0.36 -14.75
CA LYS A 234 17.93 -0.47 -14.17
C LYS A 234 18.07 -0.24 -12.67
N THR A 235 18.06 1.02 -12.22
CA THR A 235 18.14 1.36 -10.79
C THR A 235 16.95 0.78 -10.02
N ILE A 236 15.73 0.94 -10.53
CA ILE A 236 14.52 0.38 -9.91
C ILE A 236 14.58 -1.15 -9.80
N LYS A 237 14.99 -1.83 -10.88
CA LYS A 237 15.16 -3.29 -10.88
C LYS A 237 16.25 -3.75 -9.89
N LYS A 238 17.37 -3.04 -9.84
CA LYS A 238 18.46 -3.32 -8.90
C LYS A 238 17.98 -3.15 -7.46
N GLU A 239 17.32 -2.04 -7.12
CA GLU A 239 16.76 -1.81 -5.79
C GLU A 239 15.78 -2.91 -5.36
N HIS A 240 14.97 -3.41 -6.30
CA HIS A 240 14.05 -4.52 -6.01
C HIS A 240 14.80 -5.82 -5.74
N LYS A 241 15.83 -6.13 -6.54
CA LYS A 241 16.70 -7.28 -6.30
C LYS A 241 17.40 -7.20 -4.95
N ASP A 242 17.99 -6.04 -4.63
CA ASP A 242 18.66 -5.79 -3.36
C ASP A 242 17.67 -5.96 -2.19
N ALA A 243 16.42 -5.51 -2.32
CA ALA A 243 15.40 -5.69 -1.30
C ALA A 243 15.00 -7.18 -1.11
N LEU A 244 14.92 -7.97 -2.19
CA LEU A 244 14.66 -9.41 -2.09
C LEU A 244 15.80 -10.14 -1.39
N GLU A 245 17.05 -9.82 -1.73
CA GLU A 245 18.24 -10.38 -1.06
C GLU A 245 18.27 -10.00 0.43
N ARG A 246 17.98 -8.73 0.74
CA ARG A 246 17.87 -8.24 2.12
C ARG A 246 16.77 -8.96 2.90
N ALA A 247 15.62 -9.22 2.28
CA ALA A 247 14.53 -9.96 2.91
C ALA A 247 14.97 -11.37 3.32
N VAL A 248 15.76 -12.03 2.47
CA VAL A 248 16.37 -13.34 2.78
C VAL A 248 17.40 -13.21 3.91
N CYS A 249 18.30 -12.22 3.87
CA CYS A 249 19.29 -11.99 4.93
C CYS A 249 18.66 -11.73 6.30
N LEU A 250 17.51 -11.06 6.33
CA LEU A 250 16.76 -10.78 7.57
C LEU A 250 15.94 -11.97 8.07
N ASN A 251 16.01 -13.13 7.40
CA ASN A 251 15.23 -14.33 7.68
C ASN A 251 13.72 -14.05 7.73
N ILE A 252 13.22 -13.24 6.80
CA ILE A 252 11.78 -12.99 6.68
C ILE A 252 11.11 -14.31 6.27
N PRO A 253 10.03 -14.74 6.97
CA PRO A 253 9.35 -15.99 6.67
C PRO A 253 8.92 -16.06 5.20
N ASN A 254 9.25 -17.17 4.54
CA ASN A 254 8.93 -17.44 3.13
C ASN A 254 9.45 -16.38 2.13
N ALA A 255 10.50 -15.64 2.49
CA ALA A 255 11.25 -14.84 1.52
C ALA A 255 12.07 -15.79 0.62
N VAL A 256 11.86 -15.68 -0.69
CA VAL A 256 12.58 -16.46 -1.69
C VAL A 256 13.45 -15.50 -2.49
N ALA A 257 14.74 -15.79 -2.62
CA ALA A 257 15.61 -15.08 -3.55
C ALA A 257 15.15 -15.43 -4.98
N ILE A 258 15.02 -14.43 -5.87
CA ILE A 258 14.80 -14.70 -7.29
C ILE A 258 16.01 -15.50 -7.78
N ARG A 259 15.81 -16.79 -8.04
CA ARG A 259 16.58 -17.51 -9.04
C ARG A 259 15.99 -17.11 -10.38
N GLU A 260 16.81 -16.66 -11.32
CA GLU A 260 16.38 -16.44 -12.70
C GLU A 260 15.59 -17.67 -13.17
N GLU A 261 14.43 -17.44 -13.78
CA GLU A 261 13.42 -18.46 -14.07
C GLU A 261 14.03 -19.67 -14.80
N GLU A 262 14.10 -20.81 -14.11
CA GLU A 262 14.17 -22.13 -14.73
C GLU A 262 12.73 -22.69 -14.74
N PRO A 263 12.27 -23.29 -15.86
CA PRO A 263 10.91 -23.80 -15.96
C PRO A 263 10.72 -24.94 -14.95
N SER A 264 9.80 -24.74 -14.00
CA SER A 264 9.51 -25.71 -12.94
C SER A 264 8.95 -27.00 -13.54
N ARG A 265 9.69 -28.10 -13.37
CA ARG A 265 9.15 -29.46 -13.47
C ARG A 265 8.20 -29.68 -12.30
N HIS A 266 7.01 -30.19 -12.61
CA HIS A 266 6.04 -30.68 -11.64
C HIS A 266 6.61 -31.89 -10.89
N GLU A 267 6.56 -31.85 -9.55
CA GLU A 267 6.50 -33.05 -8.73
C GLU A 267 5.24 -32.98 -7.86
N GLU A 268 4.47 -34.07 -7.89
CA GLU A 268 3.17 -34.25 -7.24
C GLU A 268 3.31 -34.81 -5.81
N GLY A 269 2.33 -34.47 -4.96
CA GLY A 269 1.98 -35.13 -3.69
C GLY A 269 2.25 -34.28 -2.42
N GLU A 270 1.37 -34.16 -1.40
CA GLU A 270 0.06 -34.74 -1.07
C GLU A 270 -0.71 -33.80 -0.10
N ASN A 271 -2.05 -33.81 -0.23
CA ASN A 271 -3.15 -33.35 0.64
C ASN A 271 -2.92 -32.61 1.99
N LEU A 272 -3.55 -31.43 2.17
CA LEU A 272 -4.73 -31.21 3.05
C LEU A 272 -5.27 -29.75 3.01
N GLY A 273 -6.60 -29.60 2.84
CA GLY A 273 -7.38 -28.43 3.31
C GLY A 273 -8.02 -27.54 2.25
N ASP A 274 -9.23 -27.93 1.80
CA ASP A 274 -10.19 -27.23 0.93
C ASP A 274 -10.02 -25.70 0.75
N ILE A 275 -9.48 -25.31 -0.41
CA ILE A 275 -9.81 -24.04 -1.11
C ILE A 275 -10.05 -24.36 -2.59
N SER A 276 -10.85 -25.41 -2.86
CA SER A 276 -11.36 -25.75 -4.19
C SER A 276 -12.70 -25.07 -4.50
N SER A 277 -13.13 -24.10 -3.68
CA SER A 277 -14.44 -23.42 -3.78
C SER A 277 -14.37 -21.93 -4.09
N ILE A 278 -13.33 -21.45 -4.77
CA ILE A 278 -13.36 -20.11 -5.39
C ILE A 278 -13.43 -20.29 -6.90
N PRO A 279 -14.63 -20.41 -7.50
CA PRO A 279 -14.75 -20.63 -8.93
C PRO A 279 -14.52 -19.31 -9.67
N PHE A 280 -13.69 -19.39 -10.72
CA PHE A 280 -13.43 -18.33 -11.70
C PHE A 280 -14.29 -18.48 -12.97
N SER A 281 -15.13 -19.52 -13.10
CA SER A 281 -16.27 -19.53 -14.03
C SER A 281 -17.24 -20.70 -13.73
N SER A 282 -18.55 -20.44 -13.81
CA SER A 282 -19.52 -21.24 -14.57
C SER A 282 -20.91 -20.60 -14.52
N SER A 283 -21.52 -20.56 -15.70
CA SER A 283 -22.76 -19.94 -16.17
C SER A 283 -24.09 -20.24 -15.44
N LEU A 284 -25.03 -19.32 -15.71
CA LEU A 284 -26.51 -19.38 -15.76
C LEU A 284 -27.34 -18.98 -14.52
N GLY A 285 -28.22 -17.99 -14.73
CA GLY A 285 -29.50 -17.85 -14.00
C GLY A 285 -29.95 -16.41 -13.80
N HIS A 286 -31.08 -16.03 -14.42
CA HIS A 286 -31.74 -14.74 -14.35
C HIS A 286 -32.33 -14.36 -12.97
N GLN A 287 -32.32 -13.03 -12.73
CA GLN A 287 -33.28 -12.16 -12.02
C GLN A 287 -33.55 -12.35 -10.51
N GLU A 288 -33.37 -11.27 -9.75
CA GLU A 288 -34.50 -10.48 -9.21
C GLU A 288 -34.05 -9.05 -8.82
N GLU A 289 -34.84 -8.06 -9.23
CA GLU A 289 -34.73 -6.65 -8.82
C GLU A 289 -35.18 -6.49 -7.36
N VAL A 290 -34.44 -5.70 -6.56
CA VAL A 290 -34.99 -5.10 -5.33
C VAL A 290 -34.59 -3.63 -5.24
N SER A 291 -35.57 -2.80 -5.61
CA SER A 291 -35.97 -1.51 -5.03
C SER A 291 -34.95 -0.72 -4.19
N SER A 292 -34.63 0.47 -4.71
CA SER A 292 -34.07 1.64 -4.05
C SER A 292 -34.85 2.08 -2.79
N GLY A 293 -34.13 2.49 -1.75
CA GLY A 293 -34.67 3.18 -0.58
C GLY A 293 -33.66 4.18 -0.01
N ASP A 294 -33.93 5.45 -0.30
CA ASP A 294 -33.64 6.71 0.41
C ASP A 294 -32.22 7.08 0.87
N ALA A 295 -31.73 8.12 0.19
CA ALA A 295 -30.61 8.97 0.57
C ALA A 295 -30.94 9.81 1.81
N ALA A 296 -30.16 9.64 2.88
CA ALA A 296 -30.12 10.59 3.99
C ALA A 296 -29.03 11.64 3.72
N SER A 297 -29.46 12.90 3.69
CA SER A 297 -28.65 14.10 3.47
C SER A 297 -27.60 14.29 4.58
N SER A 298 -26.34 14.42 4.19
CA SER A 298 -25.25 14.85 5.07
C SER A 298 -25.18 16.37 5.12
N THR A 299 -25.45 16.97 6.28
CA THR A 299 -25.15 18.37 6.58
C THR A 299 -23.65 18.54 6.91
N PRO A 300 -23.06 19.74 6.70
CA PRO A 300 -21.64 19.96 6.90
C PRO A 300 -21.31 20.06 8.39
N PHE A 301 -20.32 19.28 8.84
CA PHE A 301 -19.81 19.37 10.21
C PHE A 301 -18.72 20.44 10.27
N GLU A 302 -19.10 21.68 10.55
CA GLU A 302 -18.21 22.69 11.12
C GLU A 302 -18.11 22.47 12.63
N ASP A 303 -16.90 22.34 13.19
CA ASP A 303 -16.52 23.21 14.32
C ASP A 303 -15.04 23.07 14.74
N GLU A 304 -14.35 24.19 14.66
CA GLU A 304 -12.95 24.50 14.98
C GLU A 304 -12.58 24.34 16.47
N LYS A 305 -13.53 23.93 17.31
CA LYS A 305 -13.40 23.88 18.78
C LYS A 305 -12.90 22.53 19.32
N THR A 306 -13.07 21.44 18.58
CA THR A 306 -12.53 20.12 18.97
C THR A 306 -11.00 20.10 18.94
N CYS A 307 -10.36 20.91 18.09
CA CYS A 307 -8.89 20.99 17.97
C CYS A 307 -8.16 21.43 19.26
N LYS A 308 -8.81 22.20 20.14
CA LYS A 308 -8.16 22.76 21.34
C LYS A 308 -8.01 21.77 22.49
N CYS A 309 -8.92 20.81 22.64
CA CYS A 309 -8.79 19.76 23.66
C CYS A 309 -7.69 18.74 23.34
N TYR A 310 -7.44 18.46 22.05
CA TYR A 310 -6.36 17.57 21.63
C TYR A 310 -4.98 18.17 21.88
N SER A 311 -4.83 19.49 21.79
CA SER A 311 -3.57 20.22 22.00
C SER A 311 -2.98 20.06 23.41
N SER A 312 -3.81 20.19 24.45
CA SER A 312 -3.34 20.15 25.85
C SER A 312 -2.92 18.75 26.33
N LEU A 313 -3.58 17.69 25.86
CA LEU A 313 -3.15 16.31 26.17
C LEU A 313 -1.87 15.92 25.40
N PHE A 314 -1.69 16.48 24.19
CA PHE A 314 -0.51 16.25 23.34
C PHE A 314 0.76 16.92 23.86
N LEU A 315 0.66 18.13 24.41
CA LEU A 315 1.78 18.85 25.03
C LEU A 315 2.39 18.05 26.20
N PHE A 316 1.57 17.29 26.92
CA PHE A 316 2.02 16.43 28.01
C PHE A 316 2.79 15.19 27.50
N ILE A 317 2.38 14.63 26.35
CA ILE A 317 3.05 13.49 25.71
C ILE A 317 4.37 13.92 25.03
N LEU A 318 4.39 15.08 24.37
CA LEU A 318 5.60 15.65 23.76
C LEU A 318 6.67 16.03 24.79
N GLY A 319 6.26 16.47 26.00
CA GLY A 319 7.18 16.78 27.10
C GLY A 319 8.00 15.59 27.58
N ALA A 320 7.52 14.36 27.39
CA ALA A 320 8.23 13.12 27.76
C ALA A 320 9.08 12.52 26.62
N TRP A 321 8.91 13.00 25.37
CA TRP A 321 9.52 12.43 24.16
C TRP A 321 10.46 13.41 23.45
N GLY A 322 11.11 14.28 24.21
CA GLY A 322 12.24 15.09 23.77
C GLY A 322 13.49 14.24 23.55
N ARG A 323 13.49 13.43 22.47
CA ARG A 323 14.65 12.94 21.69
C ARG A 323 14.21 11.78 20.78
N GLY A 324 14.07 12.03 19.46
CA GLY A 324 14.43 10.99 18.48
C GLY A 324 13.44 10.54 17.40
N ILE A 325 12.37 11.26 17.04
CA ILE A 325 11.64 10.93 15.79
C ILE A 325 12.34 11.64 14.62
N ARG A 326 13.43 11.04 14.14
CA ARG A 326 13.89 11.29 12.76
C ARG A 326 13.04 10.39 11.87
N TYR A 327 12.51 10.93 10.75
CA TYR A 327 12.07 10.10 9.64
C TYR A 327 13.30 9.28 9.18
N LYS A 328 13.51 8.08 9.73
CA LYS A 328 14.54 7.17 9.28
C LYS A 328 14.10 6.65 7.92
N PHE A 329 14.73 7.19 6.89
CA PHE A 329 14.81 6.64 5.54
C PHE A 329 16.26 6.22 5.30
#